data_AF-A0A6B0Y2C0-F1
#
_entry.id   AF-A0A6B0Y2C0-F1
#
_cell.length_a   1.000
_cell.length_b   1.000
_cell.length_c   1.000
_cell.angle_alpha   90.00
_cell.angle_beta   90.00
_cell.angle_gamma   90.00
#
_symmetry.space_group_name_H-M   'P 1'
#
loop_
_entity.id
_entity.type
_entity.pdbx_description
1 polymer ?
#
loop_
_entity_poly.entity_id
_entity_poly.type
_entity_poly.pdbx_seq_one_letter_code
_entity_poly.pdbx_strand_id
1 'polypeptide(L)'
;MTFPAFAPPVARTLCAGVASVLLLLASVPVLAETQDFRDRTPRIAVVSAFLPELEILKGELRERSERSVNGVKFTTGMLEGRRVVLFLSGISVVNAAMTAQLALDRFAIE
;
A
#
# COMPACT_ATOMS: atom_id res chain seq x y z
N MET A 1 3.40 -72.03 -10.05
CA MET A 1 3.68 -71.31 -11.31
C MET A 1 2.78 -70.07 -11.28
N THR A 2 3.19 -68.82 -11.18
CA THR A 2 4.46 -68.08 -11.30
C THR A 2 4.27 -66.72 -10.60
N PHE A 3 5.40 -66.10 -10.25
CA PHE A 3 5.71 -65.00 -9.32
C PHE A 3 4.86 -63.70 -9.31
N PRO A 4 4.88 -62.95 -8.18
CA PRO A 4 4.17 -61.68 -7.96
C PRO A 4 4.94 -60.45 -8.48
N ALA A 5 4.21 -59.40 -8.84
CA ALA A 5 4.78 -58.11 -9.21
C ALA A 5 5.40 -57.40 -7.99
N PHE A 6 6.72 -57.28 -8.00
CA PHE A 6 7.53 -56.55 -7.04
C PHE A 6 7.58 -55.07 -7.45
N ALA A 7 6.90 -54.17 -6.72
CA ALA A 7 7.08 -52.73 -6.83
C ALA A 7 7.76 -52.23 -5.54
N PRO A 8 8.89 -51.49 -5.62
CA PRO A 8 9.75 -51.23 -4.47
C PRO A 8 9.13 -50.23 -3.47
N PRO A 9 9.30 -50.43 -2.16
CA PRO A 9 8.71 -49.60 -1.10
C PRO A 9 9.34 -48.19 -0.95
N VAL A 10 10.40 -47.88 -1.69
CA VAL A 10 11.21 -46.65 -1.52
C VAL A 10 10.54 -45.39 -2.10
N ALA A 11 9.68 -45.53 -3.12
CA ALA A 11 9.01 -44.39 -3.75
C ALA A 11 7.96 -43.72 -2.86
N ARG A 12 7.33 -44.47 -1.95
CA ARG A 12 6.29 -43.94 -1.05
C ARG A 12 6.88 -43.09 0.09
N THR A 13 8.07 -43.44 0.58
CA THR A 13 8.72 -42.75 1.71
C THR A 13 9.33 -41.41 1.30
N LEU A 14 9.84 -41.29 0.07
CA LEU A 14 10.33 -40.02 -0.48
C LEU A 14 9.19 -39.01 -0.65
N CYS A 15 8.04 -39.42 -1.20
CA CYS A 15 6.87 -38.54 -1.35
C CYS A 15 6.29 -38.06 -0.02
N ALA A 16 6.29 -38.90 1.02
CA ALA A 16 5.75 -38.51 2.33
C ALA A 16 6.62 -37.46 3.05
N GLY A 17 7.95 -37.54 2.91
CA GLY A 17 8.88 -36.56 3.48
C GLY A 17 8.79 -35.20 2.81
N VAL A 18 8.72 -35.16 1.47
CA VAL A 18 8.57 -33.91 0.70
C VAL A 18 7.22 -33.25 0.98
N ALA A 19 6.14 -34.04 1.12
CA ALA A 19 4.82 -33.51 1.45
C ALA A 19 4.76 -32.88 2.85
N SER A 20 5.45 -33.45 3.86
CA SER A 20 5.49 -32.88 5.21
C SER A 20 6.30 -31.58 5.29
N VAL A 21 7.40 -31.47 4.55
CA VAL A 21 8.21 -30.24 4.50
C VAL A 21 7.47 -29.13 3.75
N LEU A 22 6.73 -29.47 2.69
CA LEU A 22 5.90 -28.52 1.95
C LEU A 22 4.72 -28.00 2.80
N LEU A 23 4.14 -28.86 3.66
CA LEU A 23 3.08 -28.46 4.59
C LEU A 23 3.59 -27.52 5.70
N LEU A 24 4.82 -27.71 6.19
CA LEU A 24 5.43 -26.83 7.20
C LEU A 24 5.79 -25.45 6.66
N LEU A 25 6.10 -25.33 5.37
CA LEU A 25 6.34 -24.04 4.73
C LEU A 25 5.04 -23.25 4.46
N ALA A 26 3.89 -23.92 4.46
CA ALA A 26 2.59 -23.28 4.26
C ALA A 26 1.98 -22.68 5.54
N SER A 27 2.56 -22.94 6.71
CA SER A 27 2.06 -22.42 7.99
C SER A 27 2.69 -21.10 8.43
N VAL A 28 3.44 -20.40 7.56
CA VAL A 28 3.86 -19.03 7.85
C VAL A 28 2.66 -18.12 7.57
N PRO A 29 1.98 -17.55 8.59
CA PRO A 29 1.08 -16.46 8.31
C PRO A 29 1.97 -15.33 7.78
N VAL A 30 1.86 -15.04 6.48
CA VAL A 30 2.24 -13.72 5.96
C VAL A 30 1.27 -12.74 6.60
N LEU A 31 1.56 -12.34 7.84
CA LEU A 31 1.11 -11.07 8.37
C LEU A 31 1.90 -10.03 7.61
N ALA A 32 1.41 -9.69 6.42
CA ALA A 32 1.73 -8.40 5.82
C ALA A 32 1.19 -7.37 6.81
N GLU A 33 2.07 -6.84 7.67
CA GLU A 33 1.81 -5.59 8.36
C GLU A 33 1.47 -4.57 7.27
N THR A 34 0.19 -4.24 7.15
CA THR A 34 -0.21 -2.99 6.52
C THR A 34 0.42 -1.92 7.38
N GLN A 35 1.60 -1.45 6.98
CA GLN A 35 2.28 -0.38 7.69
C GLN A 35 1.31 0.79 7.79
N ASP A 36 0.85 1.08 9.01
CA ASP A 36 -0.06 2.18 9.32
C ASP A 36 0.69 3.50 9.09
N PHE A 37 0.75 3.92 7.83
CA PHE A 37 1.44 5.13 7.46
C PHE A 37 0.67 6.32 8.03
N ARG A 38 1.33 7.02 8.95
CA ARG A 38 0.84 8.29 9.47
C ARG A 38 1.97 9.31 9.57
N ASP A 39 1.85 10.38 8.80
CA ASP A 39 2.72 11.55 8.89
C ASP A 39 2.22 12.47 10.01
N ARG A 40 3.05 12.65 11.03
CA ARG A 40 2.74 13.49 12.20
C ARG A 40 3.24 14.94 12.05
N THR A 41 3.85 15.28 10.92
CA THR A 41 4.26 16.65 10.62
C THR A 41 3.02 17.49 10.36
N PRO A 42 2.80 18.62 11.07
CA PRO A 42 1.72 19.54 10.77
C PRO A 42 1.85 20.11 9.36
N ARG A 43 0.76 20.05 8.58
CA ARG A 43 0.72 20.48 7.18
C ARG A 43 -0.63 21.12 6.85
N ILE A 44 -0.61 22.10 5.95
CA ILE A 44 -1.84 22.60 5.32
C ILE A 44 -2.24 21.64 4.20
N ALA A 45 -3.49 21.17 4.22
CA ALA A 45 -4.05 20.40 3.10
C ALA A 45 -4.48 21.34 1.97
N VAL A 46 -3.92 21.14 0.78
CA VAL A 46 -4.34 21.86 -0.43
C VAL A 46 -4.99 20.84 -1.37
N VAL A 47 -6.30 21.00 -1.57
CA VAL A 47 -7.13 20.02 -2.26
C VAL A 47 -7.65 20.63 -3.56
N SER A 48 -7.54 19.89 -4.67
CA SER A 48 -8.18 20.26 -5.93
C SER A 48 -9.03 19.12 -6.46
N ALA A 49 -10.13 19.46 -7.15
CA ALA A 49 -10.94 18.49 -7.88
C ALA A 49 -10.41 18.24 -9.31
N PHE A 50 -9.54 19.12 -9.83
CA PHE A 50 -9.09 19.15 -11.21
C PHE A 50 -7.57 19.04 -11.32
N LEU A 51 -7.10 18.04 -12.08
CA LEU A 51 -5.68 17.75 -12.21
C LEU A 51 -4.81 18.94 -12.69
N PRO A 52 -5.21 19.76 -13.69
CA PRO A 52 -4.37 20.86 -14.16
C PRO A 52 -4.03 21.88 -13.07
N GLU A 53 -4.97 22.21 -12.19
CA GLU A 53 -4.74 23.13 -11.07
C GLU A 53 -3.71 22.56 -10.10
N LEU A 54 -3.83 21.25 -9.79
CA LEU A 54 -2.92 20.57 -8.89
C LEU A 54 -1.50 20.47 -9.47
N GLU A 55 -1.35 20.20 -10.77
CA GLU A 55 -0.02 20.10 -11.40
C GLU A 55 0.73 21.44 -11.41
N ILE A 56 0.02 22.56 -11.56
CA ILE A 56 0.63 23.90 -11.42
C ILE A 56 1.23 24.06 -10.02
N LEU A 57 0.45 23.80 -8.97
CA LEU A 57 0.91 23.90 -7.58
C LEU A 57 2.05 22.92 -7.26
N LYS A 58 2.00 21.71 -7.83
CA LYS A 58 3.07 20.71 -7.67
C LYS A 58 4.37 21.14 -8.34
N GLY A 59 4.32 21.96 -9.39
CA GLY A 59 5.49 22.54 -10.04
C GLY A 59 6.21 23.58 -9.16
N GLU A 60 5.50 24.22 -8.24
CA GLU A 60 6.02 25.23 -7.33
C GLU A 60 6.57 24.66 -6.01
N LEU A 61 6.32 23.37 -5.74
CA LEU A 61 6.79 22.70 -4.54
C LEU A 61 8.30 22.56 -4.47
N ARG A 62 8.85 22.84 -3.28
CA ARG A 62 10.20 22.43 -2.87
C ARG A 62 10.14 21.21 -1.95
N GLU A 63 11.24 20.46 -1.87
CA GLU A 63 11.34 19.28 -0.98
C GLU A 63 10.21 18.27 -1.20
N ARG A 64 9.87 18.02 -2.47
CA ARG A 64 8.74 17.20 -2.85
C ARG A 64 8.94 15.73 -2.46
N SER A 65 7.94 15.14 -1.82
CA SER A 65 7.81 13.70 -1.60
C SER A 65 6.40 13.24 -1.99
N GLU A 66 6.29 12.08 -2.60
CA GLU A 66 5.02 11.56 -3.13
C GLU A 66 4.71 10.20 -2.54
N ARG A 67 3.45 9.99 -2.15
CA ARG A 67 2.96 8.73 -1.61
C ARG A 67 1.55 8.44 -2.09
N SER A 68 1.33 7.21 -2.54
CA SER A 68 -0.02 6.73 -2.87
C SER A 68 -0.62 5.97 -1.70
N VAL A 69 -1.86 6.30 -1.36
CA VAL A 69 -2.63 5.66 -0.29
C VAL A 69 -4.06 5.44 -0.79
N ASN A 70 -4.54 4.19 -0.77
CA ASN A 70 -5.88 3.83 -1.29
C ASN A 70 -6.17 4.41 -2.69
N GLY A 71 -5.16 4.40 -3.58
CA GLY A 71 -5.27 4.96 -4.94
C GLY A 71 -5.22 6.49 -5.03
N VAL A 72 -5.20 7.20 -3.91
CA VAL A 72 -5.02 8.66 -3.86
C VAL A 72 -3.54 9.00 -3.73
N LYS A 73 -3.05 9.86 -4.63
CA LYS A 73 -1.67 10.34 -4.63
C LYS A 73 -1.56 11.62 -3.82
N PHE A 74 -0.84 11.54 -2.71
CA PHE A 74 -0.50 12.66 -1.85
C PHE A 74 0.92 13.15 -2.17
N THR A 75 1.07 14.44 -2.39
CA THR A 75 2.36 15.08 -2.61
C THR A 75 2.63 16.06 -1.48
N THR A 76 3.63 15.78 -0.64
CA THR A 76 4.07 16.70 0.41
C THR A 76 5.22 17.56 -0.05
N GLY A 77 5.35 18.75 0.52
CA GLY A 77 6.53 19.59 0.32
C GLY A 77 6.38 20.95 0.99
N MET A 78 7.20 21.90 0.54
CA MET A 78 7.15 23.30 0.94
C MET A 78 6.59 24.15 -0.20
N LEU A 79 5.52 24.91 0.07
CA LEU A 79 4.93 25.90 -0.84
C LEU A 79 4.89 27.25 -0.13
N GLU A 80 5.53 28.28 -0.71
CA GLU A 80 5.61 29.62 -0.09
C GLU A 80 6.05 29.60 1.39
N GLY A 81 7.03 28.74 1.71
CA GLY A 81 7.56 28.58 3.07
C GLY A 81 6.66 27.79 4.03
N ARG A 82 5.53 27.26 3.57
CA ARG A 82 4.58 26.47 4.38
C ARG A 82 4.68 24.99 4.03
N ARG A 83 4.58 24.13 5.03
CA ARG A 83 4.48 22.69 4.83
C ARG A 83 3.08 22.37 4.32
N VAL A 84 3.00 21.73 3.16
CA VAL A 84 1.72 21.39 2.54
C VAL A 84 1.64 19.92 2.17
N VAL A 85 0.41 19.43 2.03
CA VAL A 85 0.10 18.18 1.35
C VAL A 85 -0.95 18.45 0.26
N LEU A 86 -0.62 18.09 -0.97
CA LEU A 86 -1.41 18.28 -2.18
C LEU A 86 -1.99 16.94 -2.64
N PHE A 87 -3.29 16.91 -2.91
CA PHE A 87 -3.96 15.71 -3.43
C PHE A 87 -5.23 16.07 -4.20
N LEU A 88 -5.68 15.14 -5.05
CA LEU A 88 -6.96 15.27 -5.73
C LEU A 88 -8.10 14.75 -4.87
N SER A 89 -9.16 15.53 -4.77
CA SER A 89 -10.46 15.05 -4.28
C SER A 89 -11.24 14.28 -5.35
N GLY A 90 -11.06 14.64 -6.63
CA GLY A 90 -11.96 14.25 -7.71
C GLY A 90 -13.28 15.04 -7.72
N ILE A 91 -14.12 14.80 -8.72
CA ILE A 91 -15.39 15.53 -8.89
C ILE A 91 -16.50 14.82 -8.10
N SER A 92 -17.04 15.52 -7.09
CA SER A 92 -18.27 15.28 -6.32
C SER A 92 -18.04 15.56 -4.83
N VAL A 93 -19.12 15.80 -4.09
CA VAL A 93 -19.07 15.95 -2.63
C VAL A 93 -18.64 14.64 -1.94
N VAL A 94 -19.04 13.48 -2.47
CA VAL A 94 -18.71 12.17 -1.89
C VAL A 94 -17.21 11.88 -1.98
N ASN A 95 -16.60 12.12 -3.15
CA ASN A 95 -15.16 11.92 -3.30
C ASN A 95 -14.36 12.92 -2.45
N ALA A 96 -14.79 14.19 -2.41
CA ALA A 96 -14.17 15.19 -1.54
C ALA A 96 -14.24 14.79 -0.06
N ALA A 97 -15.38 14.30 0.41
CA ALA A 97 -15.53 13.84 1.79
C ALA A 97 -14.62 12.65 2.10
N MET A 98 -14.63 11.60 1.26
CA MET A 98 -13.81 10.40 1.50
C MET A 98 -12.31 10.68 1.45
N THR A 99 -11.86 11.49 0.49
CA THR A 99 -10.44 11.85 0.35
C THR A 99 -9.96 12.77 1.47
N ALA A 100 -10.81 13.69 1.95
CA ALA A 100 -10.50 14.51 3.13
C ALA A 100 -10.37 13.66 4.40
N GLN A 101 -11.26 12.69 4.61
CA GLN A 101 -11.12 11.73 5.73
C GLN A 101 -9.81 10.95 5.62
N LEU A 102 -9.51 10.42 4.44
CA LEU A 102 -8.24 9.73 4.20
C LEU A 102 -7.03 10.62 4.47
N ALA A 103 -7.08 11.91 4.12
CA ALA A 103 -6.01 12.85 4.41
C ALA A 103 -5.83 13.06 5.92
N LEU A 104 -6.92 13.25 6.67
CA LEU A 104 -6.91 13.44 8.12
C LEU A 104 -6.42 12.20 8.89
N ASP A 105 -6.71 11.00 8.38
CA ASP A 105 -6.22 9.76 8.97
C ASP A 105 -4.71 9.63 8.84
N ARG A 106 -4.16 10.07 7.70
CA ARG A 106 -2.75 9.79 7.31
C ARG A 106 -1.82 10.96 7.52
N PHE A 107 -2.31 12.18 7.68
CA PHE A 107 -1.52 13.38 7.86
C PHE A 107 -2.06 14.22 9.02
N ALA A 108 -1.18 14.84 9.78
CA ALA A 108 -1.56 15.87 10.74
C ALA A 108 -1.88 17.18 9.98
N ILE A 109 -3.16 17.44 9.75
CA ILE A 109 -3.62 18.66 9.07
C ILE A 109 -3.91 19.76 10.10
N GLU A 110 -3.46 21.00 9.80
CA GLU A 110 -3.67 22.22 10.62
C GLU A 110 -4.77 23.15 10.10
#